data_AF-A0A7V9ZKV6-F1
#
_entry.id   AF-A0A7V9ZKV6-F1
#
_cell.length_a   1.000
_cell.length_b   1.000
_cell.length_c   1.000
_cell.angle_alpha   90.00
_cell.angle_beta   90.00
_cell.angle_gamma   90.00
#
_symmetry.space_group_name_H-M   'P 1'
#
loop_
_entity.id
_entity.type
_entity.pdbx_description
1 polymer ?
#
loop_
_entity_poly.entity_id
_entity_poly.type
_entity_poly.pdbx_seq_one_letter_code
_entity_poly.pdbx_strand_id
1 'polypeptide(L)'
;MSGRVIKFVQKANRTNHPEDSIPLRIAVLGAVMVGALALTAEGAVTPSTGILLSVLLPTAYWVSYRRRREDNWHIKLALTAAAIIALFRFLGQLGGVVTLDEVRFPLADLFLWVQVIHGFDLPQRRDLHFSLGSSLTLMAVAGSVSQTLLFAVFLVLYLAFGV
;
A
#
# COMPACT_ATOMS: atom_id res chain seq x y z
N MET A 1 6.07 19.82 -29.26
CA MET A 1 6.85 19.59 -28.03
C MET A 1 6.53 18.27 -27.30
N SER A 2 5.47 17.51 -27.66
CA SER A 2 4.99 16.36 -26.87
C SER A 2 5.85 15.08 -26.92
N GLY A 3 6.40 14.71 -28.08
CA GLY A 3 7.05 13.38 -28.25
C GLY A 3 8.35 13.15 -27.48
N ARG A 4 9.09 14.22 -27.11
CA ARG A 4 10.38 14.10 -26.42
C ARG A 4 10.21 13.80 -24.93
N VAL A 5 9.19 14.42 -24.31
CA VAL A 5 8.84 14.20 -22.89
C VAL A 5 8.30 12.78 -22.67
N ILE A 6 7.43 12.31 -23.56
CA ILE A 6 6.87 10.94 -23.48
C ILE A 6 7.98 9.89 -23.54
N LYS A 7 8.92 10.01 -24.50
CA LYS A 7 10.05 9.07 -24.63
C LYS A 7 10.97 9.09 -23.40
N PHE A 8 11.15 10.25 -22.78
CA PHE A 8 11.91 10.37 -21.55
C PHE A 8 11.24 9.63 -20.39
N VAL A 9 9.93 9.83 -20.21
CA VAL A 9 9.13 9.15 -19.19
C VAL A 9 9.14 7.63 -19.40
N GLN A 10 8.98 7.16 -20.63
CA GLN A 10 9.06 5.72 -20.98
C GLN A 10 10.44 5.14 -20.63
N LYS A 11 11.52 5.83 -21.00
CA LYS A 11 12.88 5.38 -20.70
C LYS A 11 13.14 5.29 -19.20
N ALA A 12 12.69 6.28 -18.42
CA ALA A 12 12.85 6.29 -16.97
C ALA A 12 12.04 5.19 -16.28
N ASN A 13 10.87 4.85 -16.82
CA ASN A 13 9.93 3.89 -16.21
C ASN A 13 10.15 2.42 -16.60
N ARG A 14 11.15 2.13 -17.44
CA ARG A 14 11.43 0.80 -17.95
C ARG A 14 11.92 -0.14 -16.85
N THR A 15 11.18 -1.22 -16.61
CA THR A 15 11.56 -2.29 -15.69
C THR A 15 12.69 -3.12 -16.29
N ASN A 16 13.85 -3.17 -15.63
CA ASN A 16 15.00 -3.95 -16.11
C ASN A 16 14.99 -5.40 -15.62
N HIS A 17 14.48 -5.65 -14.41
CA HIS A 17 14.47 -6.99 -13.77
C HIS A 17 13.12 -7.27 -13.10
N PRO A 18 12.11 -7.75 -13.85
CA PRO A 18 10.84 -8.18 -13.28
C PRO A 18 11.03 -9.33 -12.28
N GLU A 19 10.37 -9.26 -11.13
CA GLU A 19 10.39 -10.31 -10.12
C GLU A 19 9.34 -11.38 -10.43
N ASP A 20 9.79 -12.62 -10.62
CA ASP A 20 8.97 -13.76 -11.03
C ASP A 20 8.61 -14.71 -9.86
N SER A 21 9.20 -14.54 -8.66
CA SER A 21 8.90 -15.40 -7.50
C SER A 21 7.48 -15.19 -6.97
N ILE A 22 6.59 -16.14 -7.29
CA ILE A 22 5.23 -16.19 -6.77
C ILE A 22 5.20 -16.32 -5.25
N PRO A 23 6.00 -17.21 -4.61
CA PRO A 23 6.00 -17.34 -3.15
C PRO A 23 6.34 -16.03 -2.44
N LEU A 24 7.34 -15.28 -2.94
CA LEU A 24 7.71 -13.98 -2.36
C LEU A 24 6.55 -12.98 -2.47
N ARG A 25 5.90 -12.90 -3.64
CA ARG A 25 4.77 -11.99 -3.85
C ARG A 25 3.59 -12.33 -2.94
N ILE A 26 3.29 -13.62 -2.76
CA ILE A 26 2.22 -14.07 -1.86
C ILE A 26 2.58 -13.77 -0.40
N ALA A 27 3.83 -14.01 0.01
CA ALA A 27 4.28 -13.71 1.37
C ALA A 27 4.15 -12.21 1.67
N VAL A 28 4.66 -11.35 0.78
CA VAL A 28 4.55 -9.89 0.94
C VAL A 28 3.09 -9.44 0.91
N LEU A 29 2.26 -9.98 0.01
CA LEU A 29 0.81 -9.71 0.01
C LEU A 29 0.18 -10.12 1.34
N GLY A 30 0.54 -11.28 1.88
CA GLY A 30 0.07 -11.75 3.18
C GLY A 30 0.42 -10.77 4.30
N ALA A 31 1.68 -10.34 4.39
CA ALA A 31 2.12 -9.34 5.37
C ALA A 31 1.35 -8.02 5.22
N VAL A 32 1.16 -7.54 3.98
CA VAL A 32 0.40 -6.32 3.67
C VAL A 32 -1.07 -6.45 4.06
N MET A 33 -1.69 -7.58 3.74
CA MET A 33 -3.08 -7.87 4.10
C MET A 33 -3.27 -7.91 5.61
N VAL A 34 -2.35 -8.54 6.35
CA VAL A 34 -2.40 -8.55 7.81
C VAL A 34 -2.32 -7.13 8.38
N GLY A 35 -1.41 -6.28 7.87
CA GLY A 35 -1.35 -4.87 8.27
C GLY A 35 -2.64 -4.09 8.00
N ALA A 36 -3.26 -4.31 6.84
CA ALA A 36 -4.52 -3.67 6.49
C ALA A 36 -5.71 -4.14 7.34
N LEU A 37 -5.76 -5.44 7.64
CA LEU A 37 -6.78 -6.03 8.50
C LEU A 37 -6.61 -5.60 9.95
N ALA A 38 -5.38 -5.49 10.45
CA ALA A 38 -5.09 -5.00 11.80
C ALA A 38 -5.62 -3.56 11.98
N LEU A 39 -5.32 -2.66 11.04
CA LEU A 39 -5.85 -1.28 11.09
C LEU A 39 -7.39 -1.24 11.01
N THR A 40 -7.99 -2.11 10.21
CA THR A 40 -9.46 -2.20 10.13
C THR A 40 -10.05 -2.70 11.45
N ALA A 41 -9.45 -3.72 12.06
CA ALA A 41 -9.91 -4.32 13.30
C ALA A 41 -9.79 -3.36 14.50
N GLU A 42 -8.73 -2.55 14.54
CA GLU A 42 -8.53 -1.52 15.57
C GLU A 42 -9.33 -0.24 15.30
N GLY A 43 -10.18 -0.22 14.27
CA GLY A 43 -11.06 0.91 13.98
C GLY A 43 -10.34 2.13 13.40
N ALA A 44 -9.12 1.97 12.89
CA ALA A 44 -8.36 3.06 12.27
C ALA A 44 -9.01 3.54 10.96
N VAL A 45 -9.77 2.67 10.30
CA VAL A 45 -10.58 2.95 9.11
C VAL A 45 -11.98 2.37 9.27
N THR A 46 -12.94 2.86 8.47
CA THR A 46 -14.30 2.33 8.48
C THR A 46 -14.32 0.87 7.98
N PRO A 47 -15.26 0.04 8.44
CA PRO A 47 -15.38 -1.34 7.97
C PRO A 47 -15.58 -1.46 6.45
N SER A 48 -16.30 -0.52 5.84
CA SER A 48 -16.50 -0.47 4.39
C SER A 48 -15.19 -0.23 3.63
N THR A 49 -14.35 0.70 4.12
CA THR A 49 -13.01 0.91 3.57
C THR A 49 -12.15 -0.33 3.77
N GLY A 50 -12.17 -0.97 4.95
CA GLY A 50 -11.42 -2.20 5.19
C GLY A 50 -11.79 -3.34 4.24
N ILE A 51 -13.09 -3.55 3.97
CA ILE A 51 -13.58 -4.54 2.99
C ILE A 51 -13.09 -4.18 1.58
N LEU A 52 -13.22 -2.91 1.19
CA LEU A 52 -12.76 -2.43 -0.11
C LEU A 52 -11.25 -2.68 -0.31
N LEU A 53 -10.43 -2.34 0.69
CA LEU A 53 -8.98 -2.52 0.66
C LEU A 53 -8.61 -4.01 0.62
N SER A 54 -9.36 -4.86 1.31
CA SER A 54 -9.15 -6.32 1.29
C SER A 54 -9.35 -6.94 -0.10
N VAL A 55 -10.13 -6.30 -0.97
CA VAL A 55 -10.31 -6.70 -2.37
C VAL A 55 -9.31 -5.99 -3.29
N LEU A 56 -9.07 -4.70 -3.07
CA LEU A 56 -8.17 -3.89 -3.89
C LEU A 56 -6.71 -4.36 -3.79
N LEU A 57 -6.21 -4.70 -2.61
CA LEU A 57 -4.82 -5.11 -2.42
C LEU A 57 -4.46 -6.37 -3.23
N PRO A 58 -5.21 -7.50 -3.14
CA PRO A 58 -4.96 -8.66 -4.00
C PRO A 58 -5.12 -8.34 -5.48
N THR A 59 -6.11 -7.52 -5.84
CA THR A 59 -6.34 -7.10 -7.23
C THR A 59 -5.14 -6.31 -7.76
N ALA A 60 -4.60 -5.39 -6.96
CA ALA A 60 -3.44 -4.58 -7.31
C ALA A 60 -2.21 -5.46 -7.55
N TYR A 61 -1.95 -6.40 -6.64
CA TYR A 61 -0.85 -7.37 -6.77
C TYR A 61 -1.00 -8.26 -7.99
N TRP A 62 -2.22 -8.72 -8.29
CA TRP A 62 -2.51 -9.53 -9.46
C TRP A 62 -2.31 -8.74 -10.77
N VAL A 63 -2.84 -7.52 -10.86
CA VAL A 63 -2.65 -6.62 -12.00
C VAL A 63 -1.16 -6.34 -12.21
N SER A 64 -0.45 -6.03 -11.12
CA SER A 64 0.99 -5.76 -11.17
C SER A 64 1.77 -6.97 -11.67
N TYR A 65 1.47 -8.18 -11.17
CA TYR A 65 2.11 -9.41 -11.63
C TYR A 65 1.86 -9.67 -13.12
N ARG A 66 0.61 -9.50 -13.58
CA ARG A 66 0.25 -9.71 -14.98
C ARG A 66 0.98 -8.73 -15.92
N ARG A 67 1.06 -7.46 -15.53
CA ARG A 67 1.62 -6.38 -16.35
C ARG A 67 3.09 -6.08 -16.08
N ARG A 68 3.81 -6.88 -15.29
CA ARG A 68 5.20 -6.62 -14.85
C ARG A 68 6.23 -6.43 -15.97
N ARG A 69 5.94 -6.93 -17.18
CA ARG A 69 6.81 -6.84 -18.37
C ARG A 69 6.35 -5.78 -19.38
N GLU A 70 5.24 -5.09 -19.10
CA GLU A 70 4.65 -4.08 -20.00
C GLU A 70 5.17 -2.67 -19.68
N ASP A 71 5.18 -1.79 -20.69
CA ASP A 71 5.48 -0.37 -20.52
C ASP A 71 4.22 0.39 -20.07
N ASN A 72 3.98 0.37 -18.75
CA ASN A 72 2.76 0.88 -18.11
C ASN A 72 2.81 2.37 -17.77
N TRP A 73 3.41 3.22 -18.61
CA TRP A 73 3.60 4.63 -18.29
C TRP A 73 2.28 5.37 -17.98
N HIS A 74 1.18 5.03 -18.66
CA HIS A 74 -0.15 5.59 -18.41
C HIS A 74 -0.69 5.23 -17.03
N ILE A 75 -0.51 3.98 -16.61
CA ILE A 75 -0.94 3.50 -15.29
C ILE A 75 -0.11 4.22 -14.23
N LYS A 76 1.21 4.33 -14.41
CA LYS A 76 2.07 5.09 -13.48
C LYS A 76 1.62 6.53 -13.33
N LEU A 77 1.23 7.19 -14.43
CA LEU A 77 0.68 8.55 -14.36
C LEU A 77 -0.63 8.60 -13.56
N ALA A 78 -1.53 7.64 -13.78
CA ALA A 78 -2.78 7.53 -13.02
C ALA A 78 -2.53 7.25 -11.53
N LEU A 79 -1.56 6.39 -11.20
CA LEU A 79 -1.17 6.10 -9.82
C LEU A 79 -0.55 7.32 -9.13
N THR A 80 0.26 8.12 -9.83
CA THR A 80 0.78 9.39 -9.31
C THR A 80 -0.36 10.37 -9.01
N ALA A 81 -1.35 10.49 -9.91
CA ALA A 81 -2.52 11.32 -9.66
C ALA A 81 -3.33 10.81 -8.45
N ALA A 82 -3.51 9.50 -8.32
CA ALA A 82 -4.16 8.89 -7.16
C ALA A 82 -3.40 9.17 -5.85
N ALA A 83 -2.06 9.14 -5.87
CA ALA A 83 -1.24 9.46 -4.70
C ALA A 83 -1.39 10.93 -4.27
N ILE A 84 -1.47 11.85 -5.24
CA ILE A 84 -1.74 13.26 -4.98
C ILE A 84 -3.14 13.44 -4.35
N ILE A 85 -4.16 12.74 -4.86
CA ILE A 85 -5.51 12.77 -4.29
C ILE A 85 -5.51 12.24 -2.85
N ALA A 86 -4.81 11.13 -2.58
CA ALA A 86 -4.67 10.58 -1.23
C ALA A 86 -4.01 11.59 -0.28
N LEU A 87 -2.97 12.30 -0.73
CA LEU A 87 -2.32 13.35 0.05
C LEU A 87 -3.27 14.51 0.36
N PHE A 88 -4.02 15.02 -0.62
CA PHE A 88 -4.99 16.10 -0.37
C PHE A 88 -6.13 15.66 0.55
N ARG A 89 -6.57 14.41 0.45
CA ARG A 89 -7.55 13.83 1.37
C ARG A 89 -7.02 13.82 2.81
N PHE A 90 -5.77 13.39 3.01
CA PHE A 90 -5.10 13.45 4.31
C PHE A 90 -5.04 14.87 4.85
N LEU A 91 -4.60 15.85 4.05
CA LEU A 91 -4.54 17.25 4.45
C LEU A 91 -5.93 17.80 4.83
N GLY A 92 -6.99 17.38 4.13
CA GLY A 92 -8.37 17.72 4.48
C GLY A 92 -8.82 17.12 5.81
N GLN A 93 -8.42 15.88 6.09
CA GLN A 93 -8.71 15.21 7.38
C GLN A 93 -8.01 15.90 8.55
N LEU A 94 -6.82 16.46 8.36
CA LEU A 94 -6.10 17.20 9.41
C LEU A 94 -6.87 18.44 9.90
N GLY A 95 -7.73 19.04 9.08
CA GLY A 95 -8.56 20.17 9.50
C GLY A 95 -9.57 19.84 10.59
N GLY A 96 -9.90 18.55 10.79
CA GLY A 96 -10.80 18.08 11.84
C GLY A 96 -10.09 17.56 13.10
N VAL A 97 -8.76 17.55 13.12
CA VAL A 97 -7.97 17.01 14.23
C VAL A 97 -7.82 18.06 15.34
N VAL A 98 -8.20 17.69 16.57
CA VAL A 98 -8.11 18.56 17.75
C VAL A 98 -6.88 18.21 18.59
N THR A 99 -6.48 16.94 18.62
CA THR A 99 -5.34 16.46 19.42
C THR A 99 -4.29 15.74 18.57
N LEU A 100 -3.02 15.75 18.99
CA LEU A 100 -1.95 15.03 18.28
C LEU A 100 -2.21 13.51 18.21
N ASP A 101 -2.97 13.01 19.18
CA ASP A 101 -3.37 11.61 19.33
C ASP A 101 -4.25 11.15 18.14
N GLU A 102 -5.15 12.02 17.69
CA GLU A 102 -6.09 11.77 16.60
C GLU A 102 -5.42 11.73 15.22
N VAL A 103 -4.21 12.29 15.06
CA VAL A 103 -3.47 12.31 13.77
C VAL A 103 -3.18 10.89 13.24
N ARG A 104 -3.13 9.90 14.14
CA ARG A 104 -2.87 8.49 13.78
C ARG A 104 -3.94 7.91 12.86
N PHE A 105 -5.19 8.36 12.97
CA PHE A 105 -6.29 7.88 12.13
C PHE A 105 -6.17 8.36 10.67
N PRO A 106 -6.01 9.66 10.37
CA PRO A 106 -5.69 10.13 9.01
C PRO A 106 -4.41 9.51 8.43
N LEU A 107 -3.37 9.32 9.26
CA LEU A 107 -2.13 8.66 8.83
C LEU A 107 -2.36 7.21 8.41
N ALA A 108 -3.18 6.46 9.17
CA ALA A 108 -3.56 5.10 8.82
C ALA A 108 -4.30 5.04 7.47
N ASP A 109 -5.30 5.91 7.26
CA ASP A 109 -6.04 6.00 5.99
C ASP A 109 -5.08 6.33 4.83
N LEU A 110 -4.20 7.32 5.00
CA LEU A 110 -3.19 7.69 4.00
C LEU A 110 -2.28 6.51 3.64
N PHE A 111 -1.69 5.84 4.65
CA PHE A 111 -0.77 4.75 4.40
C PHE A 111 -1.46 3.56 3.73
N LEU A 112 -2.71 3.26 4.06
CA LEU A 112 -3.48 2.22 3.37
C LEU A 112 -3.72 2.55 1.90
N TRP A 113 -4.08 3.78 1.59
CA TRP A 113 -4.27 4.20 0.20
C TRP A 113 -2.95 4.18 -0.58
N VAL A 114 -1.87 4.69 0.01
CA VAL A 114 -0.52 4.62 -0.59
C VAL A 114 -0.11 3.16 -0.81
N GLN A 115 -0.39 2.27 0.14
CA GLN A 115 -0.11 0.84 0.02
C GLN A 115 -0.85 0.20 -1.16
N VAL A 116 -2.14 0.53 -1.35
CA VAL A 116 -2.92 0.05 -2.50
C VAL A 116 -2.39 0.59 -3.81
N ILE A 117 -2.14 1.90 -3.88
CA ILE A 117 -1.64 2.57 -5.08
C ILE A 117 -0.28 1.96 -5.48
N HIS A 118 0.63 1.82 -4.52
CA HIS A 118 1.93 1.16 -4.74
C HIS A 118 1.78 -0.31 -5.13
N GLY A 119 0.76 -1.00 -4.61
CA GLY A 119 0.43 -2.38 -4.96
C GLY A 119 0.22 -2.62 -6.46
N PHE A 120 -0.20 -1.60 -7.22
CA PHE A 120 -0.38 -1.70 -8.67
C PHE A 120 0.94 -1.64 -9.47
N ASP A 121 2.04 -1.17 -8.86
CA ASP A 121 3.35 -1.01 -9.51
C ASP A 121 4.47 -1.70 -8.70
N LEU A 122 4.38 -3.03 -8.59
CA LEU A 122 5.38 -3.92 -7.98
C LEU A 122 6.13 -4.80 -9.01
N PRO A 123 6.79 -4.23 -10.03
CA PRO A 123 7.46 -5.02 -11.04
C PRO A 123 8.73 -5.70 -10.51
N GLN A 124 9.48 -5.09 -9.58
CA GLN A 124 10.81 -5.58 -9.15
C GLN A 124 10.81 -6.06 -7.70
N ARG A 125 11.84 -6.84 -7.32
CA ARG A 125 12.02 -7.35 -5.96
C ARG A 125 12.10 -6.24 -4.92
N ARG A 126 12.78 -5.13 -5.24
CA ARG A 126 12.89 -3.99 -4.31
C ARG A 126 11.53 -3.41 -3.96
N ASP A 127 10.60 -3.40 -4.92
CA ASP A 127 9.29 -2.76 -4.76
C ASP A 127 8.42 -3.58 -3.80
N LEU A 128 8.58 -4.91 -3.82
CA LEU A 128 8.00 -5.83 -2.84
C LEU A 128 8.59 -5.61 -1.45
N HIS A 129 9.92 -5.44 -1.34
CA HIS A 129 10.56 -5.11 -0.06
C HIS A 129 10.11 -3.76 0.49
N PHE A 130 9.89 -2.76 -0.37
CA PHE A 130 9.28 -1.49 0.03
C PHE A 130 7.84 -1.67 0.51
N SER A 131 7.05 -2.52 -0.16
CA SER A 131 5.70 -2.89 0.32
C SER A 131 5.74 -3.56 1.69
N LEU A 132 6.72 -4.44 1.94
CA LEU A 132 6.90 -5.12 3.22
C LEU A 132 7.32 -4.13 4.33
N GLY A 133 8.26 -3.23 4.04
CA GLY A 133 8.65 -2.17 4.97
C GLY A 133 7.50 -1.21 5.27
N SER A 134 6.69 -0.86 4.26
CA SER A 134 5.51 -0.02 4.45
C SER A 134 4.40 -0.73 5.26
N SER A 135 4.21 -2.04 5.08
CA SER A 135 3.26 -2.80 5.90
C SER A 135 3.68 -2.92 7.36
N LEU A 136 4.99 -2.89 7.64
CA LEU A 136 5.48 -2.79 9.03
C LEU A 136 5.03 -1.48 9.67
N THR A 137 5.03 -0.37 8.92
CA THR A 137 4.46 0.91 9.39
C THR A 137 2.97 0.79 9.67
N LEU A 138 2.20 0.08 8.83
CA LEU A 138 0.77 -0.19 9.10
C LEU A 138 0.59 -0.95 10.42
N MET A 139 1.42 -1.98 10.66
CA MET A 139 1.42 -2.73 11.92
C MET A 139 1.80 -1.87 13.12
N ALA A 140 2.78 -0.98 12.98
CA ALA A 140 3.19 -0.05 14.04
C ALA A 140 2.05 0.92 14.39
N VAL A 141 1.35 1.44 13.38
CA VAL A 141 0.18 2.31 13.60
C VAL A 141 -0.95 1.52 14.26
N ALA A 142 -1.27 0.31 13.78
CA ALA A 142 -2.29 -0.55 14.40
C ALA A 142 -1.96 -0.86 15.88
N GLY A 143 -0.70 -1.18 16.18
CA GLY A 143 -0.26 -1.42 17.56
C GLY A 143 -0.35 -0.17 18.43
N SER A 144 -0.13 1.03 17.87
CA SER A 144 -0.23 2.29 18.61
C SER A 144 -1.66 2.69 18.99
N VAL A 145 -2.66 2.22 18.22
CA VAL A 145 -4.08 2.49 18.50
C VAL A 145 -4.79 1.32 19.19
N SER A 146 -4.11 0.17 19.32
CA SER A 146 -4.71 -1.04 19.87
C SER A 146 -5.02 -0.92 21.35
N GLN A 147 -6.19 -1.43 21.73
CA GLN A 147 -6.67 -1.44 23.12
C GLN A 147 -6.80 -2.85 23.71
N THR A 148 -6.53 -3.90 22.92
CA THR A 148 -6.79 -5.28 23.30
C THR A 148 -5.66 -6.23 22.88
N LEU A 149 -5.63 -7.42 23.49
CA LEU A 149 -4.64 -8.45 23.14
C LEU A 149 -4.88 -9.08 21.75
N LEU A 150 -6.00 -8.76 21.09
CA LEU A 150 -6.32 -9.25 19.75
C LEU A 150 -5.27 -8.81 18.71
N PHE A 151 -4.63 -7.65 18.91
CA PHE A 151 -3.50 -7.22 18.10
C PHE A 151 -2.34 -8.22 18.08
N ALA A 152 -2.10 -8.96 19.17
CA ALA A 152 -1.03 -9.95 19.23
C ALA A 152 -1.24 -11.07 18.19
N VAL A 153 -2.49 -11.41 17.86
CA VAL A 153 -2.80 -12.39 16.81
C VAL A 153 -2.36 -11.85 15.44
N PHE A 154 -2.67 -10.59 15.14
CA PHE A 154 -2.21 -9.96 13.90
C PHE A 154 -0.69 -9.86 13.84
N LEU A 155 -0.03 -9.56 14.97
CA LEU A 155 1.43 -9.52 15.03
C LEU A 155 2.06 -10.88 14.69
N VAL A 156 1.55 -11.97 15.28
CA VAL A 156 2.04 -13.33 15.00
C VAL A 156 1.81 -13.70 13.54
N LEU A 157 0.61 -13.41 13.00
CA LEU A 157 0.30 -13.63 11.58
C LEU A 157 1.22 -12.83 10.65
N TYR A 158 1.51 -11.58 11.00
CA TYR A 158 2.40 -10.72 10.22
C TYR A 158 3.81 -11.31 10.18
N LEU A 159 4.35 -11.74 11.33
CA LEU A 159 5.67 -12.35 11.42
C LEU A 159 5.77 -13.66 10.63
N ALA A 160 4.67 -14.44 10.54
CA ALA A 160 4.64 -15.65 9.72
C ALA A 160 4.80 -15.35 8.21
N PHE A 161 4.46 -14.13 7.77
CA PHE A 161 4.65 -13.66 6.39
C PHE A 161 5.88 -12.77 6.20
N GLY A 162 6.57 -12.37 7.27
CA GLY A 162 7.80 -11.58 7.21
C GLY A 162 8.96 -12.44 6.70
N VAL A 163 9.29 -12.30 5.40
CA VAL A 163 10.33 -13.07 4.69
C VAL A 163 11.58 -12.23 4.45
#